data_AF-A0A2V6AVV7-F1
#
_entry.id   AF-A0A2V6AVV7-F1
#
_cell.length_a   1.000
_cell.length_b   1.000
_cell.length_c   1.000
_cell.angle_alpha   90.00
_cell.angle_beta   90.00
_cell.angle_gamma   90.00
#
_symmetry.space_group_name_H-M   'P 1'
#
loop_
_entity.id
_entity.type
_entity.pdbx_description
1 polymer ?
#
loop_
_entity_poly.entity_id
_entity_poly.type
_entity_poly.pdbx_seq_one_letter_code
_entity_poly.pdbx_strand_id
1 'polypeptide(L)'
;MITMFTVDGDHLIATHYCSAKNQPQMATPAITDAQRPLAFSLVRVTGLKSADDWHNTGLTVIQEDNDHLTQEWSYQFKGKTGEDTFYFTRVRPGAT
;
A
#
# COMPACT_ATOMS: atom_id res chain seq x y z
N MET A 1 -1.26 -0.10 13.15
CA MET A 1 -1.20 0.43 11.77
C MET A 1 -2.23 -0.32 10.93
N ILE A 2 -2.91 0.36 10.01
CA ILE A 2 -3.95 -0.24 9.16
C ILE A 2 -3.99 0.48 7.81
N THR A 3 -4.25 -0.26 6.72
CA THR A 3 -4.51 0.32 5.39
C THR A 3 -5.95 0.02 5.01
N MET A 4 -6.71 1.05 4.66
CA MET A 4 -8.09 0.91 4.18
C MET A 4 -8.12 1.15 2.67
N PHE A 5 -8.73 0.22 1.95
CA PHE A 5 -8.95 0.31 0.52
C PHE A 5 -10.42 0.67 0.25
N THR A 6 -10.66 1.67 -0.59
CA THR A 6 -11.99 2.08 -1.01
C THR A 6 -12.07 2.17 -2.53
N VAL A 7 -13.24 1.88 -3.09
CA VAL A 7 -13.52 2.06 -4.53
C VAL A 7 -13.89 3.53 -4.77
N ASP A 8 -13.28 4.14 -5.78
CA ASP A 8 -13.65 5.46 -6.30
C ASP A 8 -13.76 5.38 -7.82
N GLY A 9 -14.99 5.25 -8.34
CA GLY A 9 -15.22 5.08 -9.77
C GLY A 9 -14.53 3.84 -10.36
N ASP A 10 -13.59 4.06 -11.27
CA ASP A 10 -12.82 3.05 -11.98
C ASP A 10 -11.44 2.73 -11.35
N HIS A 11 -11.12 3.33 -10.21
CA HIS A 11 -9.86 3.13 -9.50
C HIS A 11 -10.08 2.83 -8.01
N LEU A 12 -9.01 2.43 -7.34
CA LEU A 12 -9.01 2.20 -5.90
C LEU A 12 -8.16 3.25 -5.20
N ILE A 13 -8.57 3.60 -3.99
CA ILE A 13 -7.82 4.45 -3.07
C ILE A 13 -7.34 3.59 -1.91
N ALA A 14 -6.05 3.67 -1.59
CA ALA A 14 -5.44 3.13 -0.38
C ALA A 14 -5.13 4.28 0.59
N THR A 15 -5.79 4.32 1.74
CA THR A 15 -5.44 5.22 2.84
C THR A 15 -4.70 4.44 3.91
N HIS A 16 -3.42 4.76 4.11
CA HIS A 16 -2.55 4.09 5.06
C HIS A 16 -2.46 4.87 6.38
N TYR A 17 -3.00 4.33 7.47
CA TYR A 17 -2.89 4.94 8.80
C TYR A 17 -1.59 4.49 9.48
N CYS A 18 -0.52 5.24 9.19
CA CYS A 18 0.85 4.93 9.60
C CYS A 18 1.04 5.06 11.12
N SER A 19 1.98 4.27 11.67
CA SER A 19 2.45 4.44 13.05
C SER A 19 3.13 5.80 13.29
N ALA A 20 3.64 6.43 12.22
CA ALA A 20 4.22 7.78 12.23
C ALA A 20 3.19 8.91 12.40
N LYS A 21 1.90 8.58 12.59
CA LYS A 21 0.78 9.53 12.80
C LYS A 21 0.45 10.42 11.59
N ASN A 22 0.90 10.02 10.40
CA ASN A 22 0.43 10.57 9.13
C ASN A 22 -0.47 9.56 8.41
N GLN A 23 -1.19 10.04 7.39
CA GLN A 23 -2.03 9.19 6.53
C GLN A 23 -1.74 9.44 5.05
N PRO A 24 -0.78 8.71 4.45
CA PRO A 24 -0.63 8.68 3.00
C PRO A 24 -1.89 8.13 2.34
N GLN A 25 -2.41 8.88 1.39
CA GLN A 25 -3.46 8.45 0.49
C GLN A 25 -2.83 8.22 -0.89
N MET A 26 -2.97 7.00 -1.40
CA MET A 26 -2.45 6.56 -2.68
C MET A 26 -3.61 6.04 -3.54
N ALA A 27 -3.47 6.09 -4.85
CA ALA A 27 -4.53 5.63 -5.77
C ALA A 27 -3.94 4.81 -6.92
N THR A 28 -4.73 3.86 -7.43
CA THR A 28 -4.42 3.21 -8.71
C THR A 28 -4.80 4.13 -9.88
N PRO A 29 -4.26 3.91 -11.08
CA PRO A 29 -4.95 4.32 -12.30
C PRO A 29 -6.28 3.55 -12.45
N ALA A 30 -7.03 3.84 -13.51
CA ALA A 30 -8.21 3.06 -13.88
C ALA A 30 -7.86 1.56 -14.03
N ILE A 31 -8.62 0.71 -13.36
CA ILE A 31 -8.40 -0.74 -13.34
C ILE A 31 -9.13 -1.35 -14.54
N THR A 32 -8.36 -1.70 -15.56
CA THR A 32 -8.88 -2.37 -16.77
C THR A 32 -8.79 -3.88 -16.72
N ASP A 33 -8.00 -4.42 -15.79
CA ASP A 33 -7.75 -5.85 -15.61
C ASP A 33 -7.49 -6.16 -14.13
N ALA A 34 -8.45 -6.82 -13.47
CA ALA A 34 -8.37 -7.16 -12.06
C ALA A 34 -7.41 -8.33 -11.75
N GLN A 35 -6.84 -8.98 -12.77
CA GLN A 35 -5.85 -10.05 -12.59
C GLN A 35 -4.41 -9.52 -12.53
N ARG A 36 -4.20 -8.23 -12.77
CA ARG A 36 -2.87 -7.59 -12.68
C ARG A 36 -2.61 -7.05 -11.27
N PRO A 37 -1.33 -6.90 -10.90
CA PRO A 37 -0.95 -6.18 -9.69
C PRO A 37 -1.61 -4.80 -9.61
N LEU A 38 -2.11 -4.46 -8.43
CA LEU A 38 -2.70 -3.16 -8.15
C LEU A 38 -1.60 -2.22 -7.66
N ALA A 39 -1.15 -1.33 -8.54
CA ALA A 39 -0.13 -0.33 -8.22
C ALA A 39 -0.76 0.99 -7.80
N PHE A 40 -0.50 1.39 -6.55
CA PHE A 40 -0.98 2.63 -5.94
C PHE A 40 0.17 3.64 -5.87
N SER A 41 -0.07 4.86 -6.34
CA SER A 41 0.87 5.98 -6.27
C SER A 41 0.37 7.07 -5.33
N LEU A 42 1.28 7.74 -4.62
CA LEU A 42 0.93 8.80 -3.67
C LEU A 42 0.16 9.95 -4.32
N VAL A 43 -0.99 10.27 -3.74
CA VAL A 43 -1.82 11.43 -4.10
C VAL A 43 -1.60 12.57 -3.11
N ARG A 44 -1.62 12.27 -1.81
CA ARG A 44 -1.40 13.25 -0.73
C ARG A 44 -1.04 12.58 0.58
N VAL A 45 -0.51 13.33 1.54
CA VAL A 45 -0.27 12.87 2.92
C VAL A 45 -0.91 13.86 3.88
N THR A 46 -1.82 13.39 4.75
CA THR A 46 -2.32 14.20 5.88
C THR A 46 -1.51 13.91 7.14
N GLY A 47 -1.41 14.88 8.06
CA GLY A 47 -0.68 14.72 9.32
C GLY A 47 0.85 14.66 9.21
N LEU A 48 1.41 14.93 8.02
CA LEU A 48 2.86 15.07 7.82
C LEU A 48 3.32 16.44 8.34
N LYS A 49 4.35 16.49 9.20
CA LYS A 49 4.82 17.75 9.79
C LYS A 49 5.93 18.39 8.98
N SER A 50 6.74 17.57 8.31
CA SER A 50 7.79 17.98 7.38
C SER A 50 7.87 17.01 6.21
N ALA A 51 8.29 17.49 5.03
CA ALA A 51 8.54 16.63 3.86
C ALA A 51 9.60 15.54 4.14
N ASP A 52 10.47 15.77 5.12
CA ASP A 52 11.50 14.81 5.54
C ASP A 52 11.00 13.73 6.51
N ASP A 53 9.78 13.86 7.05
CA ASP A 53 9.22 12.87 7.94
C ASP A 53 8.88 11.59 7.18
N TRP A 54 9.00 10.45 7.85
CA TRP A 54 8.72 9.15 7.25
C TRP A 54 7.29 9.06 6.74
N HIS A 55 7.10 8.74 5.46
CA HIS A 55 5.78 8.46 4.90
C HIS A 55 5.87 7.49 3.73
N ASN A 56 4.85 6.64 3.57
CA ASN A 56 4.74 5.78 2.41
C ASN A 56 4.40 6.58 1.16
N THR A 57 5.00 6.20 0.04
CA THR A 57 4.88 6.87 -1.26
C THR A 57 4.26 6.00 -2.34
N GLY A 58 4.13 4.70 -2.08
CA GLY A 58 3.51 3.76 -3.00
C GLY A 58 3.28 2.41 -2.35
N LEU A 59 2.41 1.65 -3.00
CA LEU A 59 2.08 0.27 -2.64
C LEU A 59 1.75 -0.48 -3.93
N THR A 60 2.39 -1.62 -4.17
CA THR A 60 1.93 -2.60 -5.15
C THR A 60 1.37 -3.81 -4.41
N VAL A 61 0.12 -4.18 -4.71
CA VAL A 61 -0.52 -5.39 -4.18
C VAL A 61 -0.55 -6.44 -5.28
N ILE A 62 0.07 -7.59 -5.02
CA ILE A 62 0.17 -8.71 -5.95
C ILE A 62 -0.53 -9.90 -5.30
N GLN A 63 -1.62 -10.37 -5.91
CA GLN A 63 -2.25 -11.62 -5.51
C GLN A 63 -1.74 -12.73 -6.42
N GLU A 64 -0.83 -13.58 -5.94
CA GLU A 64 -0.28 -14.67 -6.77
C GLU A 64 -1.30 -15.79 -6.96
N ASP A 65 -2.04 -16.11 -5.90
CA ASP A 65 -3.14 -17.08 -5.90
C ASP A 65 -4.12 -16.81 -4.73
N ASN A 66 -4.96 -17.80 -4.38
CA ASN A 66 -5.96 -17.64 -3.31
C ASN A 66 -5.38 -17.67 -1.88
N ASP A 67 -4.13 -18.08 -1.75
CA ASP A 67 -3.43 -18.31 -0.49
C ASP A 67 -2.17 -17.43 -0.33
N HIS A 68 -1.73 -16.74 -1.38
CA HIS A 68 -0.54 -15.89 -1.36
C HIS A 68 -0.87 -14.45 -1.77
N LEU A 69 -0.29 -13.52 -1.02
CA LEU A 69 -0.35 -12.09 -1.28
C LEU A 69 1.03 -11.48 -1.02
N THR A 70 1.59 -10.79 -2.01
CA THR A 70 2.76 -9.93 -1.82
C THR A 70 2.35 -8.47 -1.79
N GLN A 71 2.97 -7.70 -0.89
CA GLN A 71 2.88 -6.25 -0.88
C GLN A 71 4.27 -5.63 -0.96
N GLU A 72 4.47 -4.79 -1.96
CA GLU A 72 5.70 -4.00 -2.14
C GLU A 72 5.39 -2.56 -1.77
N TRP A 73 6.07 -2.04 -0.75
CA TRP A 73 5.86 -0.70 -0.24
C TRP A 73 7.06 0.16 -0.59
N SER A 74 6.81 1.40 -1.02
CA SER A 74 7.85 2.44 -1.09
C SER A 74 7.60 3.52 -0.05
N TYR A 75 8.67 4.14 0.42
CA TYR A 75 8.61 5.24 1.38
C TYR A 75 9.67 6.30 1.10
N GLN A 76 9.47 7.47 1.71
CA GLN A 76 10.48 8.51 1.81
C GLN A 76 10.78 8.86 3.27
N PHE A 77 12.04 9.14 3.57
CA PHE A 77 12.51 9.66 4.85
C PHE A 77 13.80 10.45 4.68
N LYS A 78 13.83 11.70 5.16
CA LYS A 78 14.99 12.61 5.04
C LYS A 78 15.53 12.72 3.61
N GLY A 79 14.63 12.91 2.65
CA GLY A 79 14.96 13.01 1.22
C GLY A 79 15.49 11.72 0.58
N LYS A 80 15.45 10.58 1.28
CA LYS A 80 15.84 9.28 0.74
C LYS A 80 14.62 8.41 0.51
N THR A 81 14.64 7.65 -0.58
CA THR A 81 13.65 6.62 -0.87
C THR A 81 14.11 5.26 -0.36
N GLY A 82 13.16 4.41 0.00
CA GLY A 82 13.41 3.01 0.27
C GLY A 82 12.19 2.16 -0.04
N GLU A 83 12.39 0.85 -0.01
CA GLU A 83 11.38 -0.15 -0.34
C GLU A 83 11.39 -1.28 0.70
N ASP A 84 10.21 -1.84 0.97
CA ASP A 84 10.01 -3.01 1.82
C ASP A 84 9.03 -3.97 1.13
N THR A 85 9.32 -5.26 1.15
CA THR A 85 8.44 -6.30 0.59
C THR A 85 7.92 -7.22 1.70
N PHE A 86 6.62 -7.43 1.73
CA PHE A 86 5.94 -8.34 2.64
C PHE A 86 5.30 -9.47 1.87
N TYR A 87 5.55 -10.70 2.31
CA TYR A 87 4.95 -11.91 1.79
C TYR A 87 3.95 -12.45 2.81
N PHE A 88 2.70 -12.60 2.41
CA PHE A 88 1.64 -13.16 3.23
C PHE A 88 1.20 -14.50 2.66
N THR A 89 1.14 -15.51 3.54
CA THR A 89 0.61 -16.84 3.20
C THR A 89 -0.57 -17.15 4.12
N ARG A 90 -1.68 -17.60 3.54
CA ARG A 90 -2.85 -18.04 4.30
C ARG A 90 -2.50 -19.28 5.13
N VAL A 91 -2.61 -19.16 6.44
CA VAL A 91 -2.57 -20.32 7.34
C VAL A 91 -3.96 -20.96 7.39
N ARG A 92 -4.05 -22.24 7.05
CA ARG A 92 -5.28 -23.01 7.21
C ARG A 92 -5.30 -23.66 8.60
N PRO A 93 -6.44 -23.65 9.31
CA PRO A 93 -6.55 -24.34 10.59
C PRO A 93 -6.16 -25.82 10.43
N GLY A 94 -5.16 -26.29 11.18
CA GLY A 94 -4.73 -27.69 11.19
C GLY A 94 -3.45 -28.02 10.40
N ALA A 95 -2.81 -27.05 9.73
CA ALA A 95 -1.46 -27.22 9.22
C ALA A 95 -0.45 -26.96 10.36
N THR A 96 0.20 -28.02 10.85
CA THR A 96 1.35 -27.97 11.78
C THR A 96 2.65 -27.72 11.04
#